data_AF-A0A4V6WQG6-F1
#
_entry.id   AF-A0A4V6WQG6-F1
#
_cell.length_a   1.000
_cell.length_b   1.000
_cell.length_c   1.000
_cell.angle_alpha   90.00
_cell.angle_beta   90.00
_cell.angle_gamma   90.00
#
_symmetry.space_group_name_H-M   'P 1'
#
loop_
_entity.id
_entity.type
_entity.pdbx_description
1 polymer ?
#
loop_
_entity_poly.entity_id
_entity_poly.type
_entity_poly.pdbx_seq_one_letter_code
_entity_poly.pdbx_strand_id
1 'polypeptide(L)'
;MGEIIRRDGAAGDIFEDAGDTLTNAKARGGRWQELAEQRLGASLALVANVEAKYKAAQEVLAPLVAQIDARNRKADATLGKNYDIIWNEVGRPAYDAALSVLFPDGIAYYAEGDTDGQPDRMEILVELLGVGIHPKLSKETAASTAAEITADGDALRVAVESARKPAAQVKILGRVRTSLAKVVHSELTNLKRLYKIEGFSEAEIHTVIPDRPSKKKSGPSD
;
A
#
# COMPACT_ATOMS: atom_id res chain seq x y z
N MET A 1 26.45 25.60 11.20
CA MET A 1 26.76 25.11 9.84
C MET A 1 25.47 24.59 9.27
N GLY A 2 25.06 25.05 8.09
CA GLY A 2 23.82 24.56 7.49
C GLY A 2 23.98 23.13 6.99
N GLU A 3 22.94 22.32 7.14
CA GLU A 3 22.91 20.93 6.74
C GLU A 3 21.86 20.72 5.65
N ILE A 4 22.23 19.92 4.65
CA ILE A 4 21.24 19.39 3.72
C ILE A 4 20.35 18.41 4.47
N ILE A 5 19.14 18.19 3.97
CA ILE A 5 18.26 17.13 4.47
C ILE A 5 19.00 15.81 4.64
N ARG A 6 18.69 15.08 5.71
CA ARG A 6 19.32 13.79 5.98
C ARG A 6 18.96 12.76 4.91
N ARG A 7 19.87 11.82 4.67
CA ARG A 7 19.71 10.74 3.69
C ARG A 7 18.48 9.85 3.92
N ASP A 8 18.08 9.71 5.18
CA ASP A 8 16.93 8.94 5.65
C ASP A 8 15.67 9.80 5.84
N GLY A 9 15.71 11.06 5.41
CA GLY A 9 14.55 11.93 5.37
C GLY A 9 13.42 11.36 4.50
N ALA A 10 12.20 11.88 4.69
CA ALA A 10 11.07 11.48 3.87
C ALA A 10 11.36 11.79 2.40
N ALA A 11 11.01 10.85 1.51
CA ALA A 11 11.29 11.00 0.08
C ALA A 11 10.70 12.30 -0.50
N GLY A 12 9.52 12.71 -0.02
CA GLY A 12 8.87 13.97 -0.42
C GLY A 12 9.73 15.18 -0.07
N ASP A 13 10.15 15.30 1.18
CA ASP A 13 11.00 16.39 1.67
C ASP A 13 12.33 16.47 0.90
N ILE A 14 12.92 15.32 0.55
CA ILE A 14 14.18 15.29 -0.24
C ILE A 14 13.94 15.83 -1.65
N PHE A 15 12.81 15.48 -2.27
CA PHE A 15 12.46 15.98 -3.60
C PHE A 15 12.13 17.47 -3.58
N GLU A 16 11.43 17.93 -2.54
CA GLU A 16 11.11 19.34 -2.32
C GLU A 16 12.39 20.16 -2.17
N ASP A 17 13.29 19.78 -1.26
CA ASP A 17 14.56 20.49 -1.05
C ASP A 17 15.41 20.53 -2.33
N ALA A 18 15.38 19.47 -3.14
CA ALA A 18 16.06 19.45 -4.43
C ALA A 18 15.40 20.35 -5.48
N GLY A 19 14.06 20.38 -5.52
CA GLY A 19 13.30 21.28 -6.39
C GLY A 19 13.54 22.75 -6.04
N ASP A 20 13.52 23.08 -4.75
CA ASP A 20 13.81 24.41 -4.24
C ASP A 20 15.26 24.81 -4.57
N THR A 21 16.21 23.89 -4.36
CA THR A 21 17.61 24.10 -4.74
C THR A 21 17.75 24.48 -6.21
N LEU A 22 17.13 23.72 -7.12
CA LEU A 22 17.20 24.01 -8.55
C LEU A 22 16.53 25.35 -8.89
N THR A 23 15.40 25.66 -8.27
CA THR A 23 14.67 26.92 -8.47
C THR A 23 15.50 28.12 -8.01
N ASN A 24 16.09 28.05 -6.83
CA ASN A 24 16.94 29.10 -6.27
C ASN A 24 18.22 29.28 -7.09
N ALA A 25 18.84 28.18 -7.54
CA ALA A 25 20.03 28.22 -8.38
C ALA A 25 19.75 28.89 -9.75
N LYS A 26 18.58 28.61 -10.35
CA LYS A 26 18.11 29.28 -11.56
C LYS A 26 17.89 30.78 -11.35
N ALA A 27 17.30 31.16 -10.22
CA ALA A 27 17.09 32.58 -9.89
C ALA A 27 18.42 33.34 -9.71
N ARG A 28 19.47 32.67 -9.24
CA ARG A 28 20.84 33.21 -9.14
C ARG A 28 21.53 33.31 -10.50
N GLY A 29 21.25 32.39 -11.42
CA GLY A 29 21.85 32.32 -12.75
C GLY A 29 23.34 31.93 -12.75
N GLY A 30 23.96 32.01 -13.92
CA GLY A 30 25.39 31.73 -14.12
C GLY A 30 25.80 30.34 -13.61
N ARG A 31 26.94 30.27 -12.92
CA ARG A 31 27.53 29.00 -12.47
C ARG A 31 26.68 28.26 -11.44
N TRP A 32 25.84 28.98 -10.67
CA TRP A 32 24.87 28.37 -9.76
C TRP A 32 23.87 27.50 -10.53
N GLN A 33 23.26 28.09 -11.57
CA GLN A 33 22.29 27.44 -12.42
C GLN A 33 22.91 26.28 -13.18
N GLU A 34 24.04 26.49 -13.86
CA GLU A 34 24.68 25.46 -14.69
C GLU A 34 24.94 24.15 -13.92
N LEU A 35 25.53 24.27 -12.72
CA LEU A 35 25.84 23.11 -11.90
C LEU A 35 24.59 22.44 -11.32
N ALA A 36 23.58 23.23 -10.93
CA ALA A 36 22.32 22.68 -10.44
C ALA A 36 21.56 21.94 -11.54
N GLU A 37 21.48 22.50 -12.75
CA GLU A 37 20.83 21.85 -13.88
C GLU A 37 21.56 20.56 -14.27
N GLN A 38 22.90 20.59 -14.32
CA GLN A 38 23.72 19.42 -14.62
C GLN A 38 23.53 18.29 -13.61
N ARG A 39 23.37 18.60 -12.32
CA ARG A 39 23.28 17.59 -11.24
C ARG A 39 21.87 17.15 -10.91
N LEU A 40 20.93 18.09 -10.85
CA LEU A 40 19.58 17.82 -10.36
C LEU A 40 18.56 17.68 -11.50
N GLY A 41 18.81 18.26 -12.67
CA GLY A 41 17.81 18.38 -13.74
C GLY A 41 17.21 17.04 -14.18
N ALA A 42 18.06 16.09 -14.56
CA ALA A 42 17.60 14.77 -15.02
C ALA A 42 16.91 13.96 -13.90
N SER A 43 17.46 14.00 -12.68
CA SER A 43 16.89 13.29 -11.54
C SER A 43 15.53 13.87 -11.14
N LEU A 44 15.36 15.19 -11.12
CA LEU A 44 14.09 15.85 -10.81
C LEU A 44 13.04 15.63 -11.90
N ALA A 45 13.42 15.57 -13.18
CA ALA A 45 12.51 15.21 -14.26
C ALA A 45 11.98 13.77 -14.10
N LEU A 46 12.85 12.83 -13.71
CA LEU A 46 12.45 11.46 -13.42
C LEU A 46 11.56 11.37 -12.18
N VAL A 47 11.87 12.12 -11.12
CA VAL A 47 11.03 12.23 -9.92
C VAL A 47 9.62 12.70 -10.29
N ALA A 48 9.49 13.78 -11.07
CA ALA A 48 8.19 14.29 -11.48
C ALA A 48 7.36 13.23 -12.23
N ASN A 49 7.99 12.44 -13.11
CA ASN A 49 7.33 11.36 -13.82
C ASN A 49 6.84 10.25 -12.88
N VAL A 50 7.68 9.84 -11.93
CA VAL A 50 7.36 8.78 -10.96
C VAL A 50 6.29 9.24 -9.98
N GLU A 51 6.36 10.46 -9.46
CA GLU A 51 5.35 11.04 -8.57
C GLU A 51 3.98 11.13 -9.25
N ALA A 52 3.94 11.60 -10.50
CA ALA A 52 2.70 11.66 -11.28
C ALA A 52 2.07 10.25 -11.45
N LYS A 53 2.88 9.25 -11.81
CA LYS A 53 2.42 7.86 -11.95
C LYS A 53 1.98 7.25 -10.63
N TYR A 54 2.73 7.51 -9.55
CA TYR A 54 2.43 7.00 -8.22
C TYR A 54 1.10 7.54 -7.72
N LYS A 55 0.91 8.87 -7.81
CA LYS A 55 -0.34 9.53 -7.44
C LYS A 55 -1.52 9.02 -8.26
N ALA A 56 -1.39 8.93 -9.59
CA ALA A 56 -2.44 8.40 -10.45
C ALA A 56 -2.81 6.94 -10.09
N ALA A 57 -1.82 6.09 -9.78
CA ALA A 57 -2.07 4.73 -9.36
C ALA A 57 -2.77 4.65 -7.99
N GLN A 58 -2.43 5.55 -7.05
CA GLN A 58 -3.13 5.65 -5.77
C GLN A 58 -4.59 6.09 -5.93
N GLU A 59 -4.85 7.07 -6.79
CA GLU A 59 -6.21 7.55 -7.09
C GLU A 59 -7.09 6.45 -7.70
N VAL A 60 -6.51 5.57 -8.55
CA VAL A 60 -7.21 4.40 -9.09
C VAL A 60 -7.42 3.32 -8.03
N LEU A 61 -6.41 3.06 -7.19
CA LEU A 61 -6.47 1.98 -6.19
C LEU A 61 -7.45 2.27 -5.05
N ALA A 62 -7.51 3.53 -4.57
CA ALA A 62 -8.33 3.91 -3.42
C ALA A 62 -9.80 3.44 -3.49
N PRO A 63 -10.57 3.71 -4.58
CA PRO A 63 -11.94 3.24 -4.67
C PRO A 63 -12.05 1.70 -4.77
N LEU A 64 -11.06 1.03 -5.35
CA LEU A 64 -11.04 -0.43 -5.47
C LEU A 64 -10.82 -1.10 -4.10
N VAL A 65 -9.96 -0.54 -3.25
CA VAL A 65 -9.80 -0.98 -1.87
C VAL A 65 -11.09 -0.81 -1.09
N ALA A 66 -11.75 0.35 -1.22
CA ALA A 66 -13.05 0.57 -0.59
C ALA A 66 -14.13 -0.43 -1.07
N GLN A 67 -14.08 -0.81 -2.36
CA GLN A 67 -14.95 -1.84 -2.92
C GLN A 67 -14.65 -3.22 -2.34
N ILE A 68 -13.37 -3.60 -2.21
CA ILE A 68 -12.94 -4.85 -1.56
C ILE A 68 -13.46 -4.87 -0.13
N ASP A 69 -13.24 -3.81 0.66
CA ASP A 69 -13.71 -3.74 2.05
C ASP A 69 -15.22 -3.93 2.16
N ALA A 70 -15.99 -3.29 1.28
CA ALA A 70 -17.44 -3.43 1.24
C ALA A 70 -17.87 -4.86 0.88
N ARG A 71 -17.18 -5.50 -0.07
CA ARG A 71 -17.46 -6.89 -0.48
C ARG A 71 -17.03 -7.90 0.58
N ASN A 72 -15.90 -7.68 1.24
CA ASN A 72 -15.41 -8.51 2.33
C ASN A 72 -16.42 -8.55 3.48
N ARG A 73 -16.84 -7.37 3.99
CA ARG A 73 -17.89 -7.29 5.04
C ARG A 73 -19.19 -7.97 4.63
N LYS A 74 -19.55 -7.88 3.36
CA LYS A 74 -20.76 -8.53 2.83
C LYS A 74 -20.60 -10.05 2.79
N ALA A 75 -19.46 -10.56 2.34
CA ALA A 75 -19.12 -11.97 2.35
C ALA A 75 -19.12 -12.53 3.79
N ASP A 76 -18.49 -11.83 4.74
CA ASP A 76 -18.49 -12.21 6.17
C ASP A 76 -19.91 -12.31 6.74
N ALA A 77 -20.76 -11.33 6.44
CA ALA A 77 -22.15 -11.34 6.87
C ALA A 77 -22.94 -12.50 6.25
N THR A 78 -22.69 -12.82 4.98
CA THR A 78 -23.33 -13.94 4.28
C THR A 78 -22.86 -15.28 4.84
N LEU A 79 -21.57 -15.44 5.13
CA LEU A 79 -21.04 -16.61 5.83
C LEU A 79 -21.70 -16.75 7.21
N GLY A 80 -21.79 -15.66 7.98
CA GLY A 80 -22.40 -15.62 9.31
C GLY A 80 -23.83 -16.12 9.30
N LYS A 81 -24.63 -15.50 8.44
CA LYS A 81 -26.04 -15.87 8.24
C LYS A 81 -26.19 -17.34 7.86
N ASN A 82 -25.37 -17.83 6.92
CA ASN A 82 -25.49 -19.18 6.40
C ASN A 82 -25.00 -20.25 7.39
N TYR A 83 -23.96 -19.95 8.16
CA TYR A 83 -23.55 -20.77 9.28
C TYR A 83 -24.69 -20.92 10.30
N ASP A 84 -25.35 -19.82 10.66
CA ASP A 84 -26.49 -19.87 11.59
C ASP A 84 -27.67 -20.68 11.04
N ILE A 85 -27.98 -20.54 9.75
CA ILE A 85 -29.03 -21.36 9.08
C ILE A 85 -28.71 -22.84 9.21
N ILE A 86 -27.49 -23.25 8.83
CA ILE A 86 -27.05 -24.65 8.90
C ILE A 86 -27.07 -25.14 10.34
N TRP A 87 -26.50 -24.38 11.28
CA TRP A 87 -26.42 -24.76 12.70
C TRP A 87 -27.81 -24.89 13.34
N ASN A 88 -28.78 -24.07 12.93
CA ASN A 88 -30.17 -24.18 13.34
C ASN A 88 -30.83 -25.47 12.83
N GLU A 89 -30.70 -25.74 11.53
CA GLU A 89 -31.35 -26.88 10.90
C GLU A 89 -30.87 -28.23 11.45
N VAL A 90 -29.58 -28.33 11.72
CA VAL A 90 -28.97 -29.56 12.26
C VAL A 90 -29.23 -29.76 13.76
N GLY A 91 -29.89 -28.80 14.41
CA GLY A 91 -30.37 -28.90 15.79
C GLY A 91 -29.44 -28.32 16.85
N ARG A 92 -28.56 -27.37 16.49
CA ARG A 92 -27.63 -26.67 17.40
C ARG A 92 -26.79 -27.60 18.30
N PRO A 93 -26.16 -28.65 17.75
CA PRO A 93 -25.35 -29.55 18.56
C PRO A 93 -24.17 -28.82 19.18
N ALA A 94 -23.82 -29.18 20.41
CA ALA A 94 -22.59 -28.69 21.06
C ALA A 94 -21.33 -29.28 20.42
N TYR A 95 -21.43 -30.48 19.85
CA TYR A 95 -20.37 -31.13 19.07
C TYR A 95 -21.02 -31.94 17.94
N ASP A 96 -20.52 -31.76 16.71
CA ASP A 96 -20.94 -32.53 15.55
C ASP A 96 -19.75 -32.72 14.58
N ALA A 97 -19.49 -33.97 14.22
CA ALA A 97 -18.34 -34.33 13.39
C ALA A 97 -18.47 -33.82 11.95
N ALA A 98 -19.67 -33.83 11.37
CA ALA A 98 -19.87 -33.34 10.01
C ALA A 98 -19.81 -31.80 9.95
N LEU A 99 -20.33 -31.10 10.97
CA LEU A 99 -20.13 -29.65 11.08
C LEU A 99 -18.66 -29.29 11.26
N SER A 100 -17.88 -30.08 12.01
CA SER A 100 -16.45 -29.82 12.19
C SER A 100 -15.64 -29.96 10.89
N VAL A 101 -16.14 -30.74 9.93
CA VAL A 101 -15.57 -30.83 8.58
C VAL A 101 -16.04 -29.68 7.69
N LEU A 102 -17.32 -29.30 7.76
CA LEU A 102 -17.84 -28.15 7.01
C LEU A 102 -17.20 -26.83 7.46
N PHE A 103 -17.03 -26.66 8.77
CA PHE A 103 -16.52 -25.46 9.42
C PHE A 103 -15.32 -25.82 10.31
N PRO A 104 -14.16 -26.11 9.70
CA PRO A 104 -12.94 -26.36 10.47
C PRO A 104 -12.62 -25.10 11.28
N ASP A 105 -12.47 -25.24 12.60
CA ASP A 105 -12.29 -24.10 13.53
C ASP A 105 -13.43 -23.06 13.50
N GLY A 106 -14.62 -23.47 13.05
CA GLY A 106 -15.81 -22.64 12.95
C GLY A 106 -15.84 -21.73 11.73
N ILE A 107 -16.73 -20.75 11.75
CA ILE A 107 -16.91 -19.81 10.63
C ILE A 107 -15.67 -18.93 10.38
N ALA A 108 -14.90 -18.64 11.42
CA ALA A 108 -13.74 -17.77 11.35
C ALA A 108 -12.72 -18.23 10.30
N TYR A 109 -12.62 -19.54 10.03
CA TYR A 109 -11.76 -20.06 8.97
C TYR A 109 -12.08 -19.47 7.57
N TYR A 110 -13.36 -19.24 7.28
CA TYR A 110 -13.81 -18.69 6.01
C TYR A 110 -13.92 -17.17 6.03
N ALA A 111 -14.21 -16.54 7.18
CA ALA A 111 -14.44 -15.11 7.28
C ALA A 111 -13.16 -14.30 7.61
N GLU A 112 -12.24 -14.87 8.39
CA GLU A 112 -11.09 -14.16 8.90
C GLU A 112 -9.81 -14.42 8.09
N GLY A 113 -8.78 -13.60 8.34
CA GLY A 113 -7.46 -13.73 7.73
C GLY A 113 -7.29 -12.93 6.45
N ASP A 114 -6.66 -13.54 5.45
CA ASP A 114 -6.37 -12.90 4.17
C ASP A 114 -7.63 -12.76 3.31
N THR A 115 -7.97 -11.52 2.96
CA THR A 115 -9.10 -11.16 2.12
C THR A 115 -8.90 -11.60 0.67
N ASP A 116 -7.65 -11.59 0.17
CA ASP A 116 -7.37 -11.98 -1.21
C ASP A 116 -7.71 -13.47 -1.45
N GLY A 117 -7.39 -14.34 -0.49
CA GLY A 117 -7.71 -15.76 -0.53
C GLY A 117 -9.09 -16.16 -0.01
N GLN A 118 -9.90 -15.21 0.50
CA GLN A 118 -11.23 -15.54 1.05
C GLN A 118 -12.18 -16.15 0.01
N PRO A 119 -12.28 -15.65 -1.24
CA PRO A 119 -13.15 -16.26 -2.25
C PRO A 119 -12.85 -17.74 -2.49
N ASP A 120 -11.58 -18.14 -2.44
CA ASP A 120 -11.17 -19.53 -2.65
C ASP A 120 -11.62 -20.41 -1.47
N ARG A 121 -11.53 -19.89 -0.23
CA ARG A 121 -12.07 -20.58 0.94
C ARG A 121 -13.60 -20.74 0.85
N MET A 122 -14.30 -19.72 0.37
CA MET A 122 -15.75 -19.77 0.15
C MET A 122 -16.14 -20.82 -0.91
N GLU A 123 -15.37 -20.93 -1.99
CA GLU A 123 -15.56 -21.95 -3.03
C GLU A 123 -15.42 -23.37 -2.46
N ILE A 124 -14.41 -23.60 -1.61
CA ILE A 124 -14.26 -24.89 -0.91
C ILE A 124 -15.47 -25.20 -0.03
N LEU A 125 -16.02 -24.22 0.69
CA LEU A 125 -17.24 -24.43 1.49
C LEU A 125 -18.44 -24.81 0.60
N VAL A 126 -18.59 -24.18 -0.56
CA VAL A 126 -19.62 -24.52 -1.55
C VAL A 126 -19.47 -25.96 -2.03
N GLU A 127 -18.26 -26.40 -2.33
CA GLU A 127 -17.98 -27.79 -2.71
C GLU A 127 -18.39 -28.77 -1.60
N LEU A 128 -18.01 -28.49 -0.35
CA LEU A 128 -18.34 -29.35 0.80
C LEU A 128 -19.86 -29.44 1.04
N LEU A 129 -20.59 -28.33 0.87
CA LEU A 129 -22.05 -28.30 0.92
C LEU A 129 -22.67 -29.15 -0.19
N GLY A 130 -22.11 -29.08 -1.40
CA GLY A 130 -22.54 -29.88 -2.55
C GLY A 130 -22.36 -31.39 -2.37
N VAL A 131 -21.31 -31.81 -1.66
CA VAL A 131 -21.11 -33.23 -1.30
C VAL A 131 -22.18 -33.74 -0.34
N GLY A 132 -22.76 -32.87 0.49
CA GLY A 132 -23.86 -33.22 1.39
C GLY A 132 -23.43 -34.13 2.54
N ILE A 133 -22.27 -33.87 3.15
CA ILE A 133 -21.69 -34.74 4.20
C ILE A 133 -22.50 -34.80 5.50
N HIS A 134 -23.35 -33.79 5.76
CA HIS A 134 -24.10 -33.70 7.01
C HIS A 134 -25.47 -34.40 6.90
N PRO A 135 -25.74 -35.46 7.67
CA PRO A 135 -26.91 -36.33 7.47
C PRO A 135 -28.26 -35.66 7.76
N LYS A 136 -28.27 -34.61 8.59
CA LYS A 136 -29.48 -33.84 8.93
C LYS A 136 -29.66 -32.55 8.13
N LEU A 137 -28.67 -32.18 7.30
CA LEU A 137 -28.78 -30.98 6.48
C LEU A 137 -29.55 -31.34 5.22
N SER A 138 -30.66 -30.67 4.95
CA SER A 138 -31.42 -30.89 3.74
C SER A 138 -30.62 -30.45 2.51
N LYS A 139 -30.84 -31.15 1.39
CA LYS A 139 -30.24 -30.78 0.10
C LYS A 139 -30.69 -29.40 -0.37
N GLU A 140 -31.92 -29.01 -0.03
CA GLU A 140 -32.48 -27.71 -0.38
C GLU A 140 -31.74 -26.57 0.36
N THR A 141 -31.57 -26.68 1.68
CA THR A 141 -30.80 -25.70 2.45
C THR A 141 -29.34 -25.66 1.99
N ALA A 142 -28.70 -26.83 1.82
CA ALA A 142 -27.32 -26.88 1.33
C ALA A 142 -27.16 -26.17 -0.02
N ALA A 143 -28.08 -26.41 -0.97
CA ALA A 143 -28.05 -25.77 -2.29
C ALA A 143 -28.32 -24.26 -2.22
N SER A 144 -29.28 -23.82 -1.40
CA SER A 144 -29.61 -22.41 -1.20
C SER A 144 -28.42 -21.64 -0.60
N THR A 145 -27.83 -22.19 0.47
CA THR A 145 -26.65 -21.62 1.11
C THR A 145 -25.45 -21.59 0.17
N ALA A 146 -25.21 -22.67 -0.57
CA ALA A 146 -24.14 -22.72 -1.57
C ALA A 146 -24.30 -21.61 -2.62
N ALA A 147 -25.52 -21.43 -3.15
CA ALA A 147 -25.78 -20.40 -4.16
C ALA A 147 -25.50 -18.98 -3.66
N GLU A 148 -25.89 -18.65 -2.43
CA GLU A 148 -25.60 -17.34 -1.84
C GLU A 148 -24.10 -17.12 -1.61
N ILE A 149 -23.40 -18.13 -1.09
CA ILE A 149 -21.95 -18.07 -0.85
C ILE A 149 -21.20 -17.92 -2.17
N THR A 150 -21.58 -18.65 -3.23
CA THR A 150 -21.01 -18.48 -4.57
C THR A 150 -21.19 -17.04 -5.06
N ALA A 151 -22.39 -16.49 -4.96
CA ALA A 151 -22.68 -15.15 -5.48
C ALA A 151 -21.83 -14.06 -4.80
N ASP A 152 -21.71 -14.08 -3.48
CA ASP A 152 -20.89 -13.10 -2.76
C ASP A 152 -19.38 -13.39 -2.89
N GLY A 153 -18.98 -14.66 -2.98
CA GLY A 153 -17.60 -15.07 -3.24
C GLY A 153 -17.09 -14.60 -4.60
N ASP A 154 -17.88 -14.79 -5.66
CA ASP A 154 -17.57 -14.28 -7.00
C ASP A 154 -17.48 -12.76 -7.04
N ALA A 155 -18.40 -12.08 -6.35
CA ALA A 155 -18.38 -10.62 -6.27
C ALA A 155 -17.14 -10.08 -5.55
N LEU A 156 -16.67 -10.77 -4.50
CA LEU A 156 -15.41 -10.45 -3.82
C LEU A 156 -14.20 -10.75 -4.71
N ARG A 157 -14.17 -11.91 -5.38
CA ARG A 157 -13.11 -12.29 -6.32
C ARG A 157 -12.91 -11.23 -7.40
N VAL A 158 -14.00 -10.77 -8.02
CA VAL A 158 -13.96 -9.71 -9.03
C VAL A 158 -13.35 -8.41 -8.47
N ALA A 159 -13.71 -8.03 -7.24
CA ALA A 159 -13.17 -6.83 -6.60
C ALA A 159 -11.65 -6.95 -6.32
N VAL A 160 -11.21 -8.09 -5.78
CA VAL A 160 -9.79 -8.39 -5.51
C VAL A 160 -8.98 -8.38 -6.81
N GLU A 161 -9.44 -9.09 -7.85
CA GLU A 161 -8.76 -9.14 -9.15
C GLU A 161 -8.64 -7.76 -9.80
N SER A 162 -9.68 -6.93 -9.68
CA SER A 162 -9.67 -5.55 -10.22
C SER A 162 -8.60 -4.67 -9.55
N ALA A 163 -8.34 -4.87 -8.25
CA ALA A 163 -7.35 -4.09 -7.51
C ALA A 163 -5.91 -4.60 -7.67
N ARG A 164 -5.71 -5.85 -8.10
CA ARG A 164 -4.40 -6.52 -8.12
C ARG A 164 -3.32 -5.71 -8.85
N LYS A 165 -3.61 -5.25 -10.07
CA LYS A 165 -2.65 -4.50 -10.88
C LYS A 165 -2.38 -3.09 -10.32
N PRO A 166 -3.39 -2.27 -9.98
CA PRO A 166 -3.16 -0.98 -9.31
C PRO A 166 -2.38 -1.11 -8.00
N ALA A 167 -2.68 -2.11 -7.17
CA ALA A 167 -1.96 -2.37 -5.92
C ALA A 167 -0.48 -2.68 -6.17
N ALA A 168 -0.19 -3.54 -7.16
CA ALA A 168 1.19 -3.82 -7.56
C ALA A 168 1.92 -2.57 -8.07
N GLN A 169 1.25 -1.72 -8.85
CA GLN A 169 1.83 -0.47 -9.34
C GLN A 169 2.20 0.48 -8.20
N VAL A 170 1.29 0.72 -7.24
CA VAL A 170 1.56 1.55 -6.06
C VAL A 170 2.76 0.99 -5.28
N LYS A 171 2.79 -0.33 -5.02
CA LYS A 171 3.88 -0.99 -4.30
C LYS A 171 5.24 -0.80 -4.99
N ILE A 172 5.29 -1.03 -6.31
CA ILE A 172 6.55 -0.92 -7.08
C ILE A 172 6.98 0.55 -7.16
N LEU A 173 6.08 1.45 -7.52
CA LEU A 173 6.38 2.88 -7.67
C LEU A 173 6.80 3.50 -6.32
N GLY A 174 6.21 3.09 -5.19
CA GLY A 174 6.66 3.52 -3.86
C GLY A 174 8.10 3.10 -3.52
N ARG A 175 8.52 1.90 -3.96
CA ARG A 175 9.92 1.45 -3.83
C ARG A 175 10.87 2.22 -4.76
N VAL A 176 10.44 2.50 -5.99
CA VAL A 176 11.18 3.34 -6.94
C VAL A 176 11.36 4.74 -6.36
N ARG A 177 10.29 5.34 -5.84
CA ARG A 177 10.29 6.64 -5.15
C ARG A 177 11.31 6.70 -4.03
N THR A 178 11.31 5.69 -3.15
CA THR A 178 12.28 5.60 -2.03
C THR A 178 13.73 5.48 -2.53
N SER A 179 13.95 4.73 -3.61
CA SER A 179 15.28 4.61 -4.21
C SER A 179 15.73 5.92 -4.88
N LEU A 180 14.82 6.60 -5.58
CA LEU A 180 15.09 7.89 -6.21
C LEU A 180 15.43 8.97 -5.19
N ALA A 181 14.78 8.99 -4.02
CA ALA A 181 15.13 9.92 -2.95
C ALA A 181 16.61 9.78 -2.53
N LYS A 182 17.12 8.55 -2.44
CA LYS A 182 18.55 8.32 -2.12
C LYS A 182 19.48 8.84 -3.21
N VAL A 183 19.08 8.71 -4.48
CA VAL A 183 19.83 9.25 -5.63
C VAL A 183 19.82 10.78 -5.59
N VAL A 184 18.65 11.41 -5.46
CA VAL A 184 18.50 12.87 -5.39
C VAL A 184 19.26 13.46 -4.22
N HIS A 185 19.18 12.85 -3.03
CA HIS A 185 19.99 13.28 -1.89
C HIS A 185 21.50 13.22 -2.18
N SER A 186 21.94 12.16 -2.88
CA SER A 186 23.35 12.02 -3.27
C SER A 186 23.76 13.11 -4.26
N GLU A 187 22.91 13.45 -5.23
CA GLU A 187 23.14 14.57 -6.15
C GLU A 187 23.16 15.92 -5.42
N LEU A 188 22.29 16.16 -4.44
CA LEU A 188 22.35 17.35 -3.59
C LEU A 188 23.66 17.46 -2.81
N THR A 189 24.12 16.33 -2.24
CA THR A 189 25.40 16.28 -1.54
C THR A 189 26.56 16.60 -2.48
N ASN A 190 26.53 16.05 -3.71
CA ASN A 190 27.55 16.29 -4.72
C ASN A 190 27.52 17.72 -5.25
N LEU A 191 26.33 18.30 -5.46
CA LEU A 191 26.16 19.70 -5.85
C LEU A 191 26.74 20.64 -4.78
N LYS A 192 26.44 20.41 -3.50
CA LYS A 192 27.02 21.17 -2.39
C LYS A 192 28.56 21.11 -2.41
N ARG A 193 29.15 19.93 -2.71
CA ARG A 193 30.60 19.79 -2.85
C ARG A 193 31.14 20.57 -4.05
N LEU A 194 30.47 20.54 -5.20
CA LEU A 194 30.87 21.29 -6.39
C LEU A 194 30.82 22.79 -6.15
N TYR A 195 29.79 23.29 -5.49
CA TYR A 195 29.72 24.70 -5.11
C TYR A 195 30.90 25.15 -4.24
N LYS A 196 31.36 24.30 -3.31
CA LYS A 196 32.58 24.58 -2.54
C LYS A 196 33.84 24.59 -3.41
N ILE A 197 33.94 23.68 -4.38
CA ILE A 197 35.09 23.61 -5.30
C ILE A 197 35.16 24.86 -6.19
N GLU A 198 34.02 25.38 -6.64
CA GLU A 198 33.93 26.65 -7.38
C GLU A 198 34.18 27.89 -6.51
N GLY A 199 34.41 27.71 -5.20
CA GLY A 199 34.77 28.80 -4.29
C GLY A 199 33.59 29.51 -3.62
N PHE A 200 32.35 29.02 -3.76
CA PHE A 200 31.22 29.59 -3.03
C PHE A 200 31.32 29.31 -1.53
N SER A 201 31.01 30.33 -0.72
CA SER A 201 31.02 30.19 0.72
C SER A 201 29.86 29.33 1.23
N GLU A 202 30.02 28.74 2.41
CA GLU A 202 28.94 27.94 3.03
C GLU A 202 27.66 28.78 3.22
N ALA A 203 27.79 30.06 3.57
CA ALA A 203 26.65 30.95 3.75
C ALA A 203 25.88 31.16 2.43
N GLU A 204 26.60 31.39 1.32
CA GLU A 204 25.98 31.54 0.01
C GLU A 204 25.29 30.25 -0.45
N ILE A 205 25.92 29.09 -0.21
CA ILE A 205 25.35 27.79 -0.57
C ILE A 205 23.98 27.58 0.11
N HIS A 206 23.83 27.96 1.38
CA HIS A 206 22.56 27.80 2.11
C HIS A 206 21.51 28.88 1.81
N THR A 207 21.83 29.85 0.97
CA THR A 207 20.79 30.68 0.34
C THR A 207 20.15 30.00 -0.87
N VAL A 208 20.78 28.94 -1.38
CA VAL A 208 20.33 28.18 -2.54
C VAL A 208 19.78 26.82 -2.12
N ILE A 209 20.54 26.07 -1.32
CA ILE A 209 20.13 24.79 -0.76
C ILE A 209 19.43 25.04 0.58
N PRO A 210 18.16 24.62 0.78
CA PRO A 210 17.47 24.78 2.05
C PRO A 210 18.25 24.16 3.23
N ASP A 211 18.36 24.93 4.31
CA ASP A 211 18.96 24.45 5.56
C ASP A 211 17.90 23.71 6.41
N ARG A 212 18.19 22.46 6.76
CA ARG A 212 17.34 21.68 7.66
C ARG A 212 18.04 21.61 9.02
N PRO A 213 17.49 22.22 10.10
CA PRO A 213 18.13 22.20 11.40
C PRO A 213 18.25 20.75 11.90
N SER A 214 19.46 20.32 12.22
CA SER A 214 19.66 19.00 12.82
C SER A 214 19.05 19.00 14.23
N LYS A 215 18.22 18.00 14.55
CA LYS A 215 17.75 17.78 15.93
C LYS A 215 18.99 17.76 16.84
N LYS A 216 19.16 18.78 17.70
CA LYS A 216 20.15 18.77 18.77
C LYS A 216 19.97 17.46 19.54
N LYS A 217 21.04 16.66 19.67
CA LYS A 217 21.06 15.56 20.64
C LYS A 217 20.71 16.17 22.00
N SER A 218 19.55 15.83 22.54
CA SER A 218 19.29 16.03 23.96
C SER A 218 20.36 15.23 24.70
N GLY A 219 21.25 15.94 25.41
CA GLY A 219 22.26 15.31 26.25
C GLY A 219 21.60 14.41 27.29
N PRO A 220 22.33 13.42 27.85
CA PRO A 220 21.79 12.56 28.88
C PRO A 220 21.35 13.44 30.05
N SER A 221 20.11 13.22 30.50
CA SER A 221 19.62 13.75 31.76
C SER A 221 20.35 13.00 32.87
N ASP A 222 21.23 13.69 33.59
CA ASP A 222 21.76 13.22 34.88
C ASP A 222 20.66 13.20 35.95
#